data_AF-A0A1I8H7B1-F1
#
_entry.id   AF-A0A1I8H7B1-F1
#
_cell.length_a   1.000
_cell.length_b   1.000
_cell.length_c   1.000
_cell.angle_alpha   90.00
_cell.angle_beta   90.00
_cell.angle_gamma   90.00
#
_symmetry.space_group_name_H-M   'P 1'
#
loop_
_entity.id
_entity.type
_entity.pdbx_description
1 polymer ?
#
loop_
_entity_poly.entity_id
_entity_poly.type
_entity_poly.pdbx_seq_one_letter_code
_entity_poly.pdbx_strand_id
1 'polypeptide(L)'
;MNSESSSGSGRGRQFGGFGRGRPVTKQSNLSNNSSTNWQSQQRHRRQPAQHTNQQRWDSDSSATATSESAESVESEQKVELGETFQQYRELLTDVYTMAGSSSDASQTSQRLLQLHPALLDSQLEELAKLVVKATEEGHSHLSLLGQVDPSRAGVALLQAYGSPFQHRFDSLLLHRLQALQSRAERSRSQNFVTGFDEKFVAFLGELASLAPLPAFRCKSAVYFLTAIEAFLNVQLASVDRWRRAITPLYECSEMLFNPELRDANPDIDQRLAAIGKLLALAETDRFMAGVGCTFVRPMLAELLEKLRTEGLLARRQ
;
A
#
# COMPACT_ATOMS: atom_id res chain seq x y z
N MET A 1 19.83 -51.18 59.01
CA MET A 1 20.39 -52.48 58.59
C MET A 1 21.04 -52.28 57.24
N ASN A 2 22.37 -52.36 57.26
CA ASN A 2 23.41 -52.54 56.22
C ASN A 2 23.21 -51.89 54.82
N SER A 3 24.01 -50.91 54.36
CA SER A 3 25.45 -50.96 53.92
C SER A 3 25.69 -52.06 52.88
N GLU A 4 26.24 -51.83 51.68
CA GLU A 4 27.54 -51.26 51.26
C GLU A 4 27.40 -50.74 49.79
N SER A 5 28.03 -49.68 49.25
CA SER A 5 29.41 -49.14 49.30
C SER A 5 30.48 -49.99 48.61
N SER A 6 30.93 -49.57 47.42
CA SER A 6 32.37 -49.43 47.02
C SER A 6 32.46 -49.13 45.51
N SER A 7 33.05 -48.06 44.97
CA SER A 7 34.27 -47.26 45.23
C SER A 7 35.51 -47.72 44.45
N GLY A 8 36.11 -46.78 43.72
CA GLY A 8 37.52 -46.84 43.24
C GLY A 8 37.69 -46.03 41.94
N SER A 9 38.08 -44.74 41.95
CA SER A 9 39.42 -44.17 42.26
C SER A 9 40.44 -44.43 41.13
N GLY A 10 41.21 -43.47 40.58
CA GLY A 10 41.55 -42.10 41.02
C GLY A 10 42.09 -41.24 39.85
N ARG A 11 42.10 -39.91 40.02
CA ARG A 11 43.28 -39.02 40.25
C ARG A 11 44.31 -39.05 39.11
N GLY A 12 44.81 -37.96 38.52
CA GLY A 12 44.89 -36.52 38.82
C GLY A 12 46.07 -35.99 37.95
N ARG A 13 46.08 -34.79 37.38
CA ARG A 13 46.62 -33.51 37.91
C ARG A 13 46.71 -32.58 36.66
N GLN A 14 46.12 -31.38 36.66
CA GLN A 14 46.73 -30.06 36.98
C GLN A 14 48.07 -29.73 36.29
N PHE A 15 48.06 -28.63 35.52
CA PHE A 15 48.92 -27.43 35.48
C PHE A 15 48.59 -26.74 34.13
N GLY A 16 48.22 -25.47 33.97
CA GLY A 16 48.74 -24.23 34.58
C GLY A 16 49.38 -23.42 33.45
N GLY A 17 48.90 -22.20 33.15
CA GLY A 17 49.54 -21.38 32.11
C GLY A 17 48.80 -20.10 31.73
N PHE A 18 49.15 -19.01 32.39
CA PHE A 18 48.74 -17.63 32.11
C PHE A 18 49.29 -17.12 30.75
N GLY A 19 48.51 -16.29 30.07
CA GLY A 19 48.96 -15.46 28.95
C GLY A 19 48.12 -14.19 28.80
N ARG A 20 48.52 -13.13 29.50
CA ARG A 20 48.08 -11.74 29.25
C ARG A 20 48.70 -11.23 27.95
N GLY A 21 47.94 -10.57 27.08
CA GLY A 21 48.53 -9.99 25.86
C GLY A 21 47.61 -9.17 24.94
N ARG A 22 47.11 -8.04 25.46
CA ARG A 22 46.71 -6.77 24.79
C ARG A 22 45.66 -6.72 23.64
N PRO A 23 44.87 -5.61 23.61
CA PRO A 23 43.90 -5.33 22.56
C PRO A 23 44.57 -4.68 21.34
N VAL A 24 44.09 -4.99 20.14
CA VAL A 24 44.47 -4.28 18.92
C VAL A 24 43.43 -3.22 18.62
N THR A 25 43.73 -1.98 19.01
CA THR A 25 43.21 -0.76 18.37
C THR A 25 44.39 0.01 17.80
N LYS A 26 44.30 0.34 16.50
CA LYS A 26 44.93 1.49 15.79
C LYS A 26 44.30 1.52 14.39
N GLN A 27 43.30 2.35 14.17
CA GLN A 27 43.38 3.72 13.63
C GLN A 27 44.01 3.84 12.23
N SER A 28 43.13 4.25 11.31
CA SER A 28 43.32 5.16 10.16
C SER A 28 44.40 4.85 9.14
N ASN A 29 43.95 4.61 7.90
CA ASN A 29 44.35 5.49 6.79
C ASN A 29 43.14 5.82 5.91
N LEU A 30 42.91 7.13 5.82
CA LEU A 30 42.06 7.84 4.89
C LEU A 30 42.71 7.85 3.48
N SER A 31 41.88 8.24 2.50
CA SER A 31 42.14 8.55 1.07
C SER A 31 42.20 7.33 0.13
N ASN A 32 41.52 7.29 -1.03
CA ASN A 32 40.98 8.35 -1.87
C ASN A 32 39.89 7.82 -2.83
N ASN A 33 38.92 8.68 -3.12
CA ASN A 33 38.21 8.90 -4.39
C ASN A 33 37.59 7.72 -5.18
N SER A 34 36.26 7.68 -5.17
CA SER A 34 35.50 7.75 -6.43
C SER A 34 34.06 8.21 -6.16
N SER A 35 33.88 9.53 -6.17
CA SER A 35 32.57 10.17 -6.29
C SER A 35 32.05 9.97 -7.72
N THR A 36 31.09 9.08 -7.94
CA THR A 36 30.33 9.05 -9.20
C THR A 36 29.09 9.91 -9.05
N ASN A 37 29.29 11.15 -9.46
CA ASN A 37 28.33 12.21 -9.65
C ASN A 37 27.34 11.83 -10.76
N TRP A 38 26.08 11.52 -10.43
CA TRP A 38 24.97 11.49 -11.40
C TRP A 38 24.12 12.76 -11.22
N GLN A 39 24.74 13.90 -11.52
CA GLN A 39 24.02 15.11 -11.91
C GLN A 39 24.36 15.40 -13.38
N SER A 40 23.38 15.99 -14.07
CA SER A 40 23.41 16.55 -15.43
C SER A 40 23.10 15.60 -16.60
N GLN A 41 21.81 15.56 -16.97
CA GLN A 41 21.39 15.70 -18.38
C GLN A 41 19.93 16.21 -18.47
N GLN A 42 19.71 17.43 -17.96
CA GLN A 42 18.64 18.28 -18.49
C GLN A 42 19.15 18.90 -19.79
N ARG A 43 18.69 18.40 -20.95
CA ARG A 43 18.84 19.12 -22.22
C ARG A 43 17.69 20.11 -22.34
N HIS A 44 17.94 21.33 -21.88
CA HIS A 44 17.27 22.51 -22.42
C HIS A 44 17.69 22.71 -23.87
N ARG A 45 16.73 22.68 -24.80
CA ARG A 45 16.90 23.28 -26.12
C ARG A 45 15.92 24.46 -26.20
N ARG A 46 16.43 25.65 -25.88
CA ARG A 46 15.82 26.93 -26.23
C ARG A 46 16.80 27.70 -27.10
N GLN A 47 16.21 28.50 -27.99
CA GLN A 47 16.70 29.72 -28.66
C GLN A 47 16.84 29.61 -30.19
N PRO A 48 16.68 30.71 -30.95
CA PRO A 48 15.99 31.98 -30.64
C PRO A 48 15.01 32.43 -31.76
N ALA A 49 14.22 33.46 -31.44
CA ALA A 49 13.43 34.21 -32.42
C ALA A 49 14.33 35.16 -33.25
N GLN A 50 14.02 35.31 -34.54
CA GLN A 50 14.36 36.51 -35.32
C GLN A 50 13.16 36.91 -36.19
N HIS A 51 12.81 38.19 -36.08
CA HIS A 51 11.89 38.92 -36.93
C HIS A 51 12.41 39.00 -38.37
N THR A 52 11.50 38.92 -39.34
CA THR A 52 11.53 39.80 -40.52
C THR A 52 10.12 40.11 -40.99
N ASN A 53 9.96 41.35 -41.43
CA ASN A 53 8.75 42.13 -41.54
C ASN A 53 8.21 42.12 -42.99
N GLN A 54 6.93 42.50 -43.14
CA GLN A 54 6.29 43.07 -44.34
C GLN A 54 6.00 42.15 -45.54
N GLN A 55 4.71 41.93 -45.81
CA GLN A 55 4.02 42.78 -46.80
C GLN A 55 2.49 42.75 -46.62
N ARG A 56 1.96 43.95 -46.86
CA ARG A 56 0.64 44.52 -46.60
C ARG A 56 -0.24 44.39 -47.83
N TRP A 57 -1.51 44.03 -47.70
CA TRP A 57 -2.59 44.57 -48.53
C TRP A 57 -3.79 44.85 -47.62
N ASP A 58 -4.15 46.13 -47.60
CA ASP A 58 -5.27 46.72 -46.87
C ASP A 58 -6.59 46.20 -47.47
N SER A 59 -7.62 46.04 -46.62
CA SER A 59 -9.02 46.25 -47.01
C SER A 59 -9.82 46.58 -45.76
N ASP A 60 -10.24 47.84 -45.72
CA ASP A 60 -11.11 48.44 -44.74
C ASP A 60 -12.38 47.64 -44.48
N SER A 61 -12.73 47.47 -43.20
CA SER A 61 -14.12 47.55 -42.78
C SER A 61 -14.18 48.04 -41.34
N SER A 62 -14.71 49.25 -41.25
CA SER A 62 -15.07 50.01 -40.07
C SER A 62 -15.85 49.20 -39.03
N ALA A 63 -15.31 49.12 -37.81
CA ALA A 63 -16.10 49.09 -36.58
C ALA A 63 -15.22 49.60 -35.43
N THR A 64 -15.32 50.89 -35.15
CA THR A 64 -14.95 51.45 -33.85
C THR A 64 -15.86 50.85 -32.78
N ALA A 65 -15.36 49.89 -32.01
CA ALA A 65 -15.98 49.42 -30.77
C ALA A 65 -14.88 49.05 -29.75
N THR A 66 -14.69 49.95 -28.78
CA THR A 66 -14.24 49.72 -27.40
C THR A 66 -13.39 48.46 -27.14
N SER A 67 -12.06 48.62 -27.19
CA SER A 67 -11.06 47.58 -26.89
C SER A 67 -10.74 47.40 -25.39
N GLU A 68 -11.44 48.09 -24.48
CA GLU A 68 -11.23 47.94 -23.03
C GLU A 68 -12.07 46.83 -22.39
N SER A 69 -13.04 46.28 -23.13
CA SER A 69 -13.98 45.27 -22.61
C SER A 69 -13.55 43.82 -22.86
N ALA A 70 -12.58 43.58 -23.75
CA ALA A 70 -12.15 42.22 -24.10
C ALA A 70 -11.03 41.70 -23.18
N GLU A 71 -10.08 42.56 -22.79
CA GLU A 71 -9.05 42.20 -21.81
C GLU A 71 -9.62 42.10 -20.39
N SER A 72 -10.65 42.90 -20.04
CA SER A 72 -11.33 42.79 -18.74
C SER A 72 -12.11 41.49 -18.64
N VAL A 73 -12.81 41.05 -19.70
CA VAL A 73 -13.58 39.81 -19.70
C VAL A 73 -12.66 38.57 -19.72
N GLU A 74 -11.54 38.57 -20.46
CA GLU A 74 -10.60 37.44 -20.40
C GLU A 74 -9.86 37.35 -19.06
N SER A 75 -9.61 38.47 -18.39
CA SER A 75 -8.97 38.49 -17.07
C SER A 75 -9.96 38.15 -15.96
N GLU A 76 -11.19 38.65 -16.01
CA GLU A 76 -12.29 38.23 -15.11
C GLU A 76 -12.60 36.75 -15.27
N GLN A 77 -12.68 36.23 -16.49
CA GLN A 77 -12.96 34.81 -16.74
C GLN A 77 -11.80 33.90 -16.30
N LYS A 78 -10.55 34.34 -16.42
CA LYS A 78 -9.36 33.64 -15.86
C LYS A 78 -9.32 33.69 -14.33
N VAL A 79 -9.75 34.80 -13.73
CA VAL A 79 -9.85 34.95 -12.27
C VAL A 79 -10.99 34.08 -11.73
N GLU A 80 -12.16 34.08 -12.35
CA GLU A 80 -13.29 33.20 -11.99
C GLU A 80 -12.94 31.71 -12.16
N LEU A 81 -12.24 31.32 -13.23
CA LEU A 81 -11.74 29.95 -13.40
C LEU A 81 -10.67 29.58 -12.35
N GLY A 82 -9.84 30.53 -11.93
CA GLY A 82 -8.87 30.36 -10.86
C GLY A 82 -9.52 30.19 -9.49
N GLU A 83 -10.50 31.02 -9.18
CA GLU A 83 -11.26 30.98 -7.92
C GLU A 83 -12.11 29.71 -7.82
N THR A 84 -12.78 29.30 -8.90
CA THR A 84 -13.56 28.05 -8.94
C THR A 84 -12.67 26.82 -8.81
N PHE A 85 -11.48 26.81 -9.43
CA PHE A 85 -10.52 25.72 -9.25
C PHE A 85 -9.96 25.65 -7.82
N GLN A 86 -9.71 26.81 -7.20
CA GLN A 86 -9.21 26.87 -5.84
C GLN A 86 -10.26 26.41 -4.83
N GLN A 87 -11.51 26.88 -4.96
CA GLN A 87 -12.66 26.41 -4.16
C GLN A 87 -12.87 24.89 -4.32
N TYR A 88 -12.73 24.37 -5.54
CA TYR A 88 -12.82 22.93 -5.80
C TYR A 88 -11.74 22.14 -5.04
N ARG A 89 -10.50 22.63 -5.00
CA ARG A 89 -9.41 21.98 -4.26
C ARG A 89 -9.57 22.06 -2.75
N GLU A 90 -9.99 23.21 -2.24
CA GLU A 90 -10.26 23.41 -0.82
C GLU A 90 -11.37 22.45 -0.36
N LEU A 91 -12.47 22.36 -1.12
CA LEU A 91 -13.54 21.40 -0.85
C LEU A 91 -13.04 19.94 -0.78
N LEU A 92 -12.28 19.48 -1.77
CA LEU A 92 -11.76 18.11 -1.78
C LEU A 92 -10.83 17.83 -0.61
N THR A 93 -10.01 18.82 -0.25
CA THR A 93 -9.06 18.74 0.87
C THR A 93 -9.81 18.66 2.20
N ASP A 94 -10.82 19.50 2.39
CA ASP A 94 -11.63 19.54 3.60
C ASP A 94 -12.42 18.23 3.78
N VAL A 95 -13.07 17.75 2.72
CA VAL A 95 -13.80 16.48 2.75
C VAL A 95 -12.87 15.31 3.06
N TYR A 96 -11.72 15.24 2.38
CA TYR A 96 -10.77 14.14 2.58
C TYR A 96 -10.14 14.13 3.98
N THR A 97 -9.70 15.28 4.47
CA THR A 97 -9.11 15.40 5.82
C THR A 97 -10.14 15.12 6.90
N MET A 98 -11.37 15.60 6.73
CA MET A 98 -12.46 15.28 7.64
C MET A 98 -12.73 13.78 7.68
N ALA A 99 -12.76 13.11 6.52
CA ALA A 99 -13.05 11.69 6.39
C ALA A 99 -12.10 10.78 7.19
N GLY A 100 -10.83 11.17 7.39
CA GLY A 100 -9.90 10.41 8.24
C GLY A 100 -9.52 11.07 9.56
N SER A 101 -10.23 12.13 9.97
CA SER A 101 -9.92 12.87 11.21
C SER A 101 -10.36 12.18 12.50
N SER A 102 -11.35 11.28 12.44
CA SER A 102 -11.93 10.60 13.61
C SER A 102 -11.76 9.09 13.52
N SER A 103 -11.75 8.43 14.69
CA SER A 103 -11.75 6.97 14.79
C SER A 103 -13.12 6.34 14.53
N ASP A 104 -14.21 7.11 14.60
CA ASP A 104 -15.56 6.63 14.35
C ASP A 104 -16.02 7.05 12.95
N ALA A 105 -16.02 6.08 12.03
CA ALA A 105 -16.47 6.28 10.65
C ALA A 105 -17.95 6.69 10.57
N SER A 106 -18.80 6.27 11.51
CA SER A 106 -20.22 6.61 11.51
C SER A 106 -20.43 8.07 11.86
N GLN A 107 -19.79 8.57 12.91
CA GLN A 107 -19.83 9.99 13.27
C GLN A 107 -19.25 10.86 12.15
N THR A 108 -18.15 10.41 11.55
CA THR A 108 -17.49 11.12 10.45
C THR A 108 -18.39 11.21 9.23
N SER A 109 -19.02 10.10 8.84
CA SER A 109 -19.93 10.04 7.69
C SER A 109 -21.16 10.94 7.87
N GLN A 110 -21.73 10.99 9.08
CA GLN A 110 -22.83 11.90 9.40
C GLN A 110 -22.41 13.36 9.29
N ARG A 111 -21.22 13.71 9.81
CA ARG A 111 -20.69 15.07 9.72
C ARG A 111 -20.40 15.48 8.28
N LEU A 112 -19.87 14.56 7.47
CA LEU A 112 -19.66 14.77 6.04
C LEU A 112 -20.98 15.08 5.32
N LEU A 113 -22.04 14.32 5.61
CA LEU A 113 -23.36 14.56 5.02
C LEU A 113 -24.03 15.85 5.52
N GLN A 114 -23.74 16.29 6.75
CA GLN A 114 -24.25 17.57 7.26
C GLN A 114 -23.63 18.78 6.55
N LEU A 115 -22.33 18.71 6.25
CA LEU A 115 -21.59 19.82 5.65
C LEU A 115 -21.58 19.78 4.11
N HIS A 116 -21.56 18.56 3.56
CA HIS A 116 -21.47 18.27 2.13
C HIS A 116 -22.51 17.20 1.75
N PRO A 117 -23.81 17.56 1.79
CA PRO A 117 -24.91 16.60 1.59
C PRO A 117 -24.95 15.99 0.20
N ALA A 118 -24.41 16.69 -0.79
CA ALA A 118 -24.27 16.21 -2.15
C ALA A 118 -22.92 16.64 -2.71
N LEU A 119 -22.25 15.70 -3.37
CA LEU A 119 -21.04 15.94 -4.14
C LEU A 119 -21.30 15.57 -5.59
N LEU A 120 -20.66 16.28 -6.50
CA LEU A 120 -20.69 15.97 -7.91
C LEU A 120 -19.93 14.66 -8.19
N ASP A 121 -20.28 13.98 -9.27
CA ASP A 121 -19.60 12.75 -9.70
C ASP A 121 -18.09 12.94 -9.86
N SER A 122 -17.67 14.09 -10.41
CA SER A 122 -16.25 14.45 -10.56
C SER A 122 -15.54 14.61 -9.21
N GLN A 123 -16.23 15.14 -8.19
CA GLN A 123 -15.68 15.30 -6.85
C GLN A 123 -15.53 13.94 -6.16
N LEU A 124 -16.54 13.08 -6.28
CA LEU A 124 -16.48 11.72 -5.74
C LEU A 124 -15.36 10.90 -6.39
N GLU A 125 -15.16 11.05 -7.69
CA GLU A 125 -14.06 10.41 -8.40
C GLU A 125 -12.69 10.92 -7.91
N GLU A 126 -12.51 12.23 -7.76
CA GLU A 126 -11.26 12.78 -7.23
C GLU A 126 -11.02 12.37 -5.77
N LEU A 127 -12.04 12.33 -4.92
CA LEU A 127 -11.92 11.79 -3.55
C LEU A 127 -11.47 10.33 -3.56
N ALA A 128 -12.03 9.50 -4.44
CA ALA A 128 -11.62 8.11 -4.57
C ALA A 128 -10.14 7.99 -5.03
N LYS A 129 -9.70 8.87 -5.94
CA LYS A 129 -8.28 8.96 -6.34
C LYS A 129 -7.39 9.37 -5.18
N LEU A 130 -7.78 10.35 -4.36
CA LEU A 130 -7.01 10.79 -3.19
C LEU A 130 -6.85 9.65 -2.17
N VAL A 131 -7.92 8.90 -1.89
CA VAL A 131 -7.86 7.73 -0.99
C VAL A 131 -6.87 6.69 -1.49
N VAL A 132 -6.96 6.28 -2.77
CA VAL A 132 -6.05 5.27 -3.33
C VAL A 132 -4.61 5.82 -3.39
N LYS A 133 -4.42 7.07 -3.78
CA LYS A 133 -3.10 7.71 -3.87
C LYS A 133 -2.41 7.84 -2.52
N ALA A 134 -3.16 8.06 -1.44
CA ALA A 134 -2.60 8.12 -0.09
C ALA A 134 -1.91 6.81 0.33
N THR A 135 -2.35 5.65 -0.20
CA THR A 135 -1.65 4.37 0.02
C THR A 135 -0.23 4.36 -0.57
N GLU A 136 0.02 5.20 -1.58
CA GLU A 136 1.32 5.35 -2.25
C GLU A 136 2.20 6.42 -1.61
N GLU A 137 1.67 7.38 -0.86
CA GLU A 137 2.52 8.44 -0.27
C GLU A 137 3.10 8.02 1.10
N GLY A 138 2.45 7.08 1.78
CA GLY A 138 2.83 6.67 3.13
C GLY A 138 2.60 7.77 4.17
N HIS A 139 2.57 7.37 5.44
CA HIS A 139 2.44 8.31 6.54
C HIS A 139 3.66 9.25 6.56
N SER A 140 3.49 10.46 6.04
CA SER A 140 4.49 11.51 6.03
C SER A 140 3.86 12.76 6.59
N HIS A 141 4.50 13.35 7.61
CA HIS A 141 4.01 14.60 8.21
C HIS A 141 4.05 15.79 7.24
N LEU A 142 4.72 15.63 6.09
CA LEU A 142 4.93 16.65 5.07
C LEU A 142 3.87 16.66 3.96
N SER A 143 3.12 15.57 3.78
CA SER A 143 2.00 15.51 2.82
C SER A 143 0.69 15.42 3.57
N LEU A 144 -0.27 16.28 3.19
CA LEU A 144 -1.64 16.23 3.73
C LEU A 144 -2.31 14.87 3.46
N LEU A 145 -1.98 14.22 2.34
CA LEU A 145 -2.42 12.84 2.05
C LEU A 145 -1.80 11.81 3.00
N GLY A 146 -0.58 12.05 3.48
CA GLY A 146 0.11 11.17 4.42
C GLY A 146 -0.31 11.37 5.88
N GLN A 147 -1.10 12.39 6.20
CA GLN A 147 -1.60 12.64 7.56
C GLN A 147 -2.93 11.93 7.86
N VAL A 148 -3.60 11.45 6.81
CA VAL A 148 -4.93 10.85 6.87
C VAL A 148 -4.81 9.35 6.65
N ASP A 149 -5.44 8.57 7.52
CA ASP A 149 -5.54 7.12 7.33
C ASP A 149 -6.46 6.84 6.12
N PRO A 150 -5.94 6.26 5.01
CA PRO A 150 -6.72 6.04 3.80
C PRO A 150 -7.86 5.05 4.01
N SER A 151 -7.71 4.06 4.90
CA SER A 151 -8.77 3.09 5.20
C SER A 151 -9.94 3.78 5.87
N ARG A 152 -9.67 4.64 6.87
CA ARG A 152 -10.72 5.42 7.55
C ARG A 152 -11.42 6.36 6.60
N ALA A 153 -10.65 7.10 5.79
CA ALA A 153 -11.21 8.00 4.80
C ALA A 153 -12.10 7.24 3.79
N GLY A 154 -11.62 6.12 3.26
CA GLY A 154 -12.38 5.27 2.34
C GLY A 154 -13.67 4.74 2.96
N VAL A 155 -13.62 4.22 4.20
CA VAL A 155 -14.78 3.70 4.94
C VAL A 155 -15.80 4.80 5.23
N ALA A 156 -15.37 5.97 5.71
CA ALA A 156 -16.24 7.09 6.00
C ALA A 156 -16.93 7.64 4.74
N LEU A 157 -16.20 7.74 3.62
CA LEU A 157 -16.75 8.17 2.33
C LEU A 157 -17.72 7.13 1.74
N LEU A 158 -17.41 5.83 1.86
CA LEU A 158 -18.34 4.76 1.50
C LEU A 158 -19.63 4.82 2.33
N GLN A 159 -19.52 5.11 3.62
CA GLN A 159 -20.67 5.21 4.51
C GLN A 159 -21.52 6.45 4.21
N ALA A 160 -20.87 7.59 3.89
CA ALA A 160 -21.56 8.84 3.57
C ALA A 160 -22.25 8.78 2.21
N TYR A 161 -21.51 8.40 1.16
CA TYR A 161 -21.95 8.57 -0.22
C TYR A 161 -22.40 7.29 -0.91
N GLY A 162 -22.22 6.12 -0.28
CA GLY A 162 -22.79 4.86 -0.75
C GLY A 162 -22.34 4.45 -2.16
N SER A 163 -23.29 4.00 -2.98
CA SER A 163 -23.02 3.45 -4.31
C SER A 163 -22.36 4.43 -5.30
N PRO A 164 -22.73 5.72 -5.38
CA PRO A 164 -22.01 6.71 -6.20
C PRO A 164 -20.49 6.70 -5.99
N PHE A 165 -20.05 6.72 -4.73
CA PHE A 165 -18.62 6.65 -4.40
C PHE A 165 -18.05 5.26 -4.64
N GLN A 166 -18.79 4.22 -4.23
CA GLN A 166 -18.37 2.82 -4.35
C GLN A 166 -17.95 2.45 -5.78
N HIS A 167 -18.71 2.82 -6.81
CA HIS A 167 -18.39 2.46 -8.19
C HIS A 167 -17.06 3.02 -8.68
N ARG A 168 -16.76 4.28 -8.34
CA ARG A 168 -15.50 4.94 -8.71
C ARG A 168 -14.33 4.33 -7.94
N PHE A 169 -14.54 4.08 -6.66
CA PHE A 169 -13.55 3.49 -5.79
C PHE A 169 -13.20 2.06 -6.23
N ASP A 170 -14.19 1.22 -6.51
CA ASP A 170 -14.03 -0.16 -7.00
C ASP A 170 -13.15 -0.21 -8.27
N SER A 171 -13.42 0.69 -9.22
CA SER A 171 -12.66 0.77 -10.48
C SER A 171 -11.18 1.11 -10.24
N LEU A 172 -10.88 2.04 -9.33
CA LEU A 172 -9.51 2.44 -9.00
C LEU A 172 -8.76 1.33 -8.25
N LEU A 173 -9.43 0.65 -7.31
CA LEU A 173 -8.87 -0.50 -6.59
C LEU A 173 -8.52 -1.62 -7.56
N LEU A 174 -9.41 -1.95 -8.49
CA LEU A 174 -9.18 -2.99 -9.49
C LEU A 174 -8.00 -2.64 -10.41
N HIS A 175 -7.92 -1.40 -10.90
CA HIS A 175 -6.81 -0.96 -11.73
C HIS A 175 -5.47 -1.06 -10.98
N ARG A 176 -5.44 -0.66 -9.70
CA ARG A 176 -4.23 -0.77 -8.87
C ARG A 176 -3.86 -2.23 -8.59
N LEU A 177 -4.83 -3.10 -8.35
CA LEU A 177 -4.64 -4.54 -8.19
C LEU A 177 -4.07 -5.18 -9.46
N GLN A 178 -4.62 -4.87 -10.63
CA GLN A 178 -4.10 -5.35 -11.92
C GLN A 178 -2.66 -4.90 -12.17
N ALA A 179 -2.33 -3.67 -11.79
CA ALA A 179 -0.96 -3.16 -11.89
C ALA A 179 -0.01 -3.92 -10.94
N LEU A 180 -0.45 -4.23 -9.72
CA LEU A 180 0.29 -5.06 -8.77
C LEU A 180 0.51 -6.47 -9.30
N GLN A 181 -0.53 -7.13 -9.82
CA GLN A 181 -0.44 -8.47 -10.41
C GLN A 181 0.52 -8.49 -11.60
N SER A 182 0.38 -7.53 -12.51
CA SER A 182 1.28 -7.38 -13.66
C SER A 182 2.75 -7.22 -13.24
N ARG A 183 3.01 -6.47 -12.15
CA ARG A 183 4.36 -6.33 -11.58
C ARG A 183 4.84 -7.64 -10.97
N ALA A 184 3.99 -8.33 -10.21
CA ALA A 184 4.32 -9.60 -9.58
C ALA A 184 4.69 -10.67 -10.63
N GLU A 185 3.94 -10.76 -11.73
CA GLU A 185 4.17 -11.70 -12.84
C GLU A 185 5.48 -11.41 -13.60
N ARG A 186 5.76 -10.13 -13.89
CA ARG A 186 6.98 -9.72 -14.61
C ARG A 186 8.23 -9.85 -13.74
N SER A 187 8.10 -9.75 -12.42
CA SER A 187 9.20 -9.85 -11.45
C SER A 187 9.57 -11.32 -11.18
N ARG A 188 10.13 -12.00 -12.19
CA ARG A 188 10.90 -13.24 -11.99
C ARG A 188 12.29 -12.99 -11.36
N SER A 189 12.71 -11.72 -11.27
CA SER A 189 13.95 -11.28 -10.62
C SER A 189 13.66 -10.52 -9.32
N GLN A 190 14.62 -10.59 -8.38
CA GLN A 190 14.39 -10.67 -6.93
C GLN A 190 13.66 -9.52 -6.23
N ASN A 191 13.62 -8.27 -6.71
CA ASN A 191 13.11 -7.16 -5.88
C ASN A 191 12.32 -6.12 -6.67
N PHE A 192 11.00 -6.25 -6.75
CA PHE A 192 10.15 -5.19 -7.31
C PHE A 192 8.82 -4.93 -6.56
N VAL A 193 8.46 -5.71 -5.54
CA VAL A 193 7.35 -5.32 -4.65
C VAL A 193 7.79 -4.07 -3.91
N THR A 194 7.18 -2.94 -4.26
CA THR A 194 7.49 -1.65 -3.65
C THR A 194 6.86 -1.60 -2.26
N GLY A 195 7.40 -0.78 -1.36
CA GLY A 195 6.73 -0.54 -0.06
C GLY A 195 5.31 0.02 -0.20
N PHE A 196 4.93 0.51 -1.39
CA PHE A 196 3.57 0.95 -1.71
C PHE A 196 2.63 -0.22 -1.99
N ASP A 197 3.13 -1.32 -2.56
CA ASP A 197 2.31 -2.51 -2.81
C ASP A 197 1.92 -3.18 -1.48
N GLU A 198 2.83 -3.19 -0.50
CA GLU A 198 2.52 -3.66 0.86
C GLU A 198 1.44 -2.84 1.54
N LYS A 199 1.56 -1.52 1.48
CA LYS A 199 0.56 -0.60 2.05
C LYS A 199 -0.79 -0.77 1.36
N PHE A 200 -0.80 -0.96 0.05
CA PHE A 200 -2.02 -1.22 -0.70
C PHE A 200 -2.66 -2.56 -0.31
N VAL A 201 -1.88 -3.63 -0.11
CA VAL A 201 -2.38 -4.92 0.38
C VAL A 201 -2.98 -4.79 1.78
N ALA A 202 -2.27 -4.15 2.71
CA ALA A 202 -2.79 -3.91 4.06
C ALA A 202 -4.10 -3.12 4.02
N PHE A 203 -4.13 -2.05 3.23
CA PHE A 203 -5.33 -1.24 2.99
C PHE A 203 -6.51 -2.06 2.44
N LEU A 204 -6.29 -2.99 1.49
CA LEU A 204 -7.37 -3.88 1.02
C LEU A 204 -7.91 -4.80 2.13
N GLY A 205 -7.03 -5.30 3.01
CA GLY A 205 -7.42 -6.12 4.17
C GLY A 205 -8.22 -5.32 5.21
N GLU A 206 -7.82 -4.07 5.46
CA GLU A 206 -8.55 -3.14 6.33
C GLU A 206 -9.91 -2.79 5.74
N LEU A 207 -10.01 -2.50 4.44
CA LEU A 207 -11.30 -2.28 3.77
C LEU A 207 -12.22 -3.51 3.87
N ALA A 208 -11.67 -4.71 3.68
CA ALA A 208 -12.43 -5.96 3.84
C ALA A 208 -12.99 -6.13 5.26
N SER A 209 -12.26 -5.65 6.26
CA SER A 209 -12.62 -5.75 7.67
C SER A 209 -13.59 -4.65 8.12
N LEU A 210 -13.43 -3.42 7.61
CA LEU A 210 -14.08 -2.23 8.15
C LEU A 210 -15.19 -1.66 7.28
N ALA A 211 -15.28 -2.02 5.98
CA ALA A 211 -16.24 -1.39 5.09
C ALA A 211 -17.68 -1.63 5.57
N PRO A 212 -18.56 -0.60 5.51
CA PRO A 212 -19.91 -0.72 6.08
C PRO A 212 -20.80 -1.63 5.23
N LEU A 213 -20.59 -1.64 3.91
CA LEU A 213 -21.42 -2.34 2.94
C LEU A 213 -21.00 -3.82 2.81
N PRO A 214 -21.86 -4.80 3.13
CA PRO A 214 -21.51 -6.23 3.10
C PRO A 214 -21.00 -6.71 1.73
N ALA A 215 -21.64 -6.29 0.63
CA ALA A 215 -21.22 -6.65 -0.71
C ALA A 215 -19.83 -6.08 -1.06
N PHE A 216 -19.51 -4.87 -0.58
CA PHE A 216 -18.19 -4.27 -0.79
C PHE A 216 -17.12 -4.92 0.09
N ARG A 217 -17.45 -5.34 1.31
CA ARG A 217 -16.56 -6.16 2.17
C ARG A 217 -16.15 -7.44 1.46
N CYS A 218 -17.12 -8.17 0.90
CA CYS A 218 -16.85 -9.41 0.16
C CYS A 218 -15.92 -9.16 -1.04
N LYS A 219 -16.17 -8.12 -1.84
CA LYS A 219 -15.29 -7.73 -2.96
C LYS A 219 -13.88 -7.37 -2.48
N SER A 220 -13.78 -6.57 -1.41
CA SER A 220 -12.50 -6.15 -0.85
C SER A 220 -11.70 -7.34 -0.32
N ALA A 221 -12.37 -8.31 0.31
CA ALA A 221 -11.74 -9.57 0.74
C ALA A 221 -11.18 -10.36 -0.45
N VAL A 222 -11.94 -10.45 -1.55
CA VAL A 222 -11.46 -11.07 -2.79
C VAL A 222 -10.26 -10.32 -3.35
N TYR A 223 -10.27 -8.98 -3.40
CA TYR A 223 -9.13 -8.18 -3.84
C TYR A 223 -7.89 -8.38 -2.96
N PHE A 224 -8.09 -8.39 -1.65
CA PHE A 224 -7.04 -8.68 -0.68
C PHE A 224 -6.41 -10.05 -0.93
N LEU A 225 -7.22 -11.11 -0.99
CA LEU A 225 -6.73 -12.48 -1.25
C LEU A 225 -6.05 -12.59 -2.62
N THR A 226 -6.56 -11.90 -3.64
CA THR A 226 -5.94 -11.84 -4.97
C THR A 226 -4.53 -11.23 -4.91
N ALA A 227 -4.35 -10.17 -4.12
CA ALA A 227 -3.07 -9.51 -3.97
C ALA A 227 -2.08 -10.37 -3.17
N ILE A 228 -2.54 -11.04 -2.11
CA ILE A 228 -1.76 -12.02 -1.35
C ILE A 228 -1.30 -13.18 -2.24
N GLU A 229 -2.21 -13.76 -3.02
CA GLU A 229 -1.90 -14.83 -3.96
C GLU A 229 -0.83 -14.40 -4.97
N ALA A 230 -0.92 -13.16 -5.49
CA ALA A 230 0.10 -12.61 -6.38
C ALA A 230 1.48 -12.47 -5.72
N PHE A 231 1.55 -12.12 -4.44
CA PHE A 231 2.81 -12.06 -3.68
C PHE A 231 3.43 -13.45 -3.47
N LEU A 232 2.58 -14.47 -3.26
CA LEU A 232 3.00 -15.83 -2.97
C LEU A 232 3.35 -16.65 -4.23
N ASN A 233 2.73 -16.38 -5.37
CA ASN A 233 2.91 -17.15 -6.62
C ASN A 233 4.31 -17.05 -7.28
N VAL A 234 5.23 -16.26 -6.72
CA VAL A 234 6.59 -16.13 -7.25
C VAL A 234 7.48 -17.22 -6.67
N GLN A 235 7.85 -18.23 -7.49
CA GLN A 235 8.66 -19.43 -7.12
C GLN A 235 9.99 -19.16 -6.40
N LEU A 236 10.50 -17.93 -6.42
CA LEU A 236 11.73 -17.49 -5.74
C LEU A 236 11.46 -16.30 -4.79
N ALA A 237 10.25 -16.20 -4.24
CA ALA A 237 9.92 -15.14 -3.31
C ALA A 237 10.92 -15.15 -2.14
N SER A 238 11.59 -14.02 -1.90
CA SER A 238 12.47 -13.86 -0.76
C SER A 238 11.68 -14.07 0.55
N VAL A 239 12.39 -14.41 1.62
CA VAL A 239 11.83 -14.46 2.99
C VAL A 239 11.00 -13.22 3.31
N ASP A 240 11.44 -12.05 2.85
CA ASP A 240 10.72 -10.80 3.02
C ASP A 240 9.35 -10.76 2.32
N ARG A 241 9.21 -11.31 1.10
CA ARG A 241 7.91 -11.36 0.42
C ARG A 241 6.92 -12.26 1.15
N TRP A 242 7.38 -13.39 1.65
CA TRP A 242 6.55 -14.30 2.46
C TRP A 242 6.12 -13.65 3.76
N ARG A 243 7.02 -12.95 4.45
CA ARG A 243 6.67 -12.16 5.63
C ARG A 243 5.60 -11.11 5.31
N ARG A 244 5.79 -10.37 4.22
CA ARG A 244 4.86 -9.32 3.76
C ARG A 244 3.49 -9.84 3.34
N ALA A 245 3.37 -11.12 2.98
CA ALA A 245 2.09 -11.75 2.67
C ALA A 245 1.45 -12.42 3.90
N ILE A 246 2.22 -13.16 4.70
CA ILE A 246 1.71 -13.91 5.84
C ILE A 246 1.18 -12.99 6.94
N THR A 247 1.89 -11.91 7.27
CA THR A 247 1.49 -11.00 8.35
C THR A 247 0.10 -10.39 8.13
N PRO A 248 -0.19 -9.70 7.02
CA PRO A 248 -1.54 -9.15 6.81
C PRO A 248 -2.60 -10.25 6.65
N LEU A 249 -2.26 -11.41 6.06
CA LEU A 249 -3.19 -12.54 5.98
C LEU A 249 -3.58 -13.07 7.36
N TYR A 250 -2.61 -13.12 8.28
CA TYR A 250 -2.84 -13.51 9.67
C TYR A 250 -3.72 -12.50 10.41
N GLU A 251 -3.40 -11.22 10.29
CA GLU A 251 -4.15 -10.11 10.91
C GLU A 251 -5.61 -10.08 10.44
N CYS A 252 -5.87 -10.38 9.17
CA CYS A 252 -7.23 -10.46 8.62
C CYS A 252 -7.90 -11.83 8.81
N SER A 253 -7.25 -12.81 9.44
CA SER A 253 -7.73 -14.21 9.43
C SER A 253 -9.10 -14.39 10.07
N GLU A 254 -9.40 -13.72 11.18
CA GLU A 254 -10.70 -13.83 11.85
C GLU A 254 -11.85 -13.40 10.94
N MET A 255 -11.67 -12.33 10.17
CA MET A 255 -12.65 -11.85 9.19
C MET A 255 -12.75 -12.81 8.00
N LEU A 256 -11.62 -13.29 7.48
CA LEU A 256 -11.61 -14.19 6.31
C LEU A 256 -12.24 -15.56 6.57
N PHE A 257 -12.13 -16.05 7.81
CA PHE A 257 -12.76 -17.32 8.23
C PHE A 257 -14.17 -17.14 8.79
N ASN A 258 -14.71 -15.92 8.80
CA ASN A 258 -16.09 -15.68 9.22
C ASN A 258 -17.08 -16.34 8.23
N PRO A 259 -18.01 -17.19 8.71
CA PRO A 259 -18.98 -17.87 7.86
C PRO A 259 -19.87 -16.91 7.05
N GLU A 260 -20.31 -15.79 7.64
CA GLU A 260 -21.19 -14.82 6.96
C GLU A 260 -20.51 -14.23 5.71
N LEU A 261 -19.21 -13.97 5.79
CA LEU A 261 -18.44 -13.45 4.68
C LEU A 261 -18.24 -14.51 3.60
N ARG A 262 -17.88 -15.74 4.01
CA ARG A 262 -17.57 -16.86 3.11
C ARG A 262 -18.81 -17.37 2.38
N ASP A 263 -19.92 -17.51 3.09
CA ASP A 263 -21.21 -17.94 2.51
C ASP A 263 -21.76 -16.90 1.53
N ALA A 264 -21.44 -15.61 1.74
CA ALA A 264 -21.82 -14.54 0.83
C ALA A 264 -21.00 -14.52 -0.47
N ASN A 265 -19.79 -15.11 -0.50
CA ASN A 265 -18.99 -15.18 -1.72
C ASN A 265 -18.08 -16.43 -1.76
N PRO A 266 -18.42 -17.45 -2.59
CA PRO A 266 -17.65 -18.69 -2.70
C PRO A 266 -16.23 -18.51 -3.27
N ASP A 267 -15.94 -17.39 -3.94
CA ASP A 267 -14.59 -17.08 -4.44
C ASP A 267 -13.57 -16.96 -3.29
N ILE A 268 -14.03 -16.61 -2.08
CA ILE A 268 -13.18 -16.50 -0.89
C ILE A 268 -12.58 -17.87 -0.56
N ASP A 269 -13.39 -18.91 -0.49
CA ASP A 269 -12.94 -20.28 -0.19
C ASP A 269 -12.02 -20.81 -1.29
N GLN A 270 -12.35 -20.54 -2.56
CA GLN A 270 -11.49 -20.92 -3.68
C GLN A 270 -10.10 -20.29 -3.55
N ARG A 271 -10.02 -19.01 -3.20
CA ARG A 271 -8.76 -18.28 -3.04
C ARG A 271 -7.99 -18.69 -1.79
N LEU A 272 -8.68 -18.88 -0.66
CA LEU A 272 -8.06 -19.40 0.57
C LEU A 272 -7.46 -20.78 0.34
N ALA A 273 -8.13 -21.66 -0.40
CA ALA A 273 -7.60 -22.97 -0.77
C ALA A 273 -6.37 -22.86 -1.70
N ALA A 274 -6.37 -21.93 -2.68
CA ALA A 274 -5.23 -21.67 -3.54
C ALA A 274 -4.01 -21.16 -2.74
N ILE A 275 -4.23 -20.17 -1.86
CA ILE A 275 -3.22 -19.64 -0.95
C ILE A 275 -2.71 -20.74 -0.02
N GLY A 276 -3.60 -21.58 0.53
CA GLY A 276 -3.23 -22.69 1.40
C GLY A 276 -2.24 -23.67 0.76
N LYS A 277 -2.40 -23.97 -0.54
CA LYS A 277 -1.44 -24.78 -1.30
C LYS A 277 -0.08 -24.10 -1.39
N LEU A 278 -0.05 -22.79 -1.63
CA LEU A 278 1.20 -22.01 -1.65
C LEU A 278 1.87 -22.01 -0.27
N LEU A 279 1.11 -21.72 0.79
CA LEU A 279 1.61 -21.73 2.17
C LEU A 279 2.19 -23.11 2.56
N ALA A 280 1.56 -24.20 2.14
CA ALA A 280 2.05 -25.56 2.40
C ALA A 280 3.38 -25.85 1.69
N LEU A 281 3.62 -25.29 0.49
CA LEU A 281 4.90 -25.40 -0.20
C LEU A 281 6.02 -24.68 0.56
N ALA A 282 5.73 -23.52 1.17
CA ALA A 282 6.68 -22.79 2.00
C ALA A 282 6.99 -23.46 3.34
N GLU A 283 6.13 -24.36 3.80
CA GLU A 283 6.35 -25.16 5.00
C GLU A 283 7.51 -26.18 4.85
N THR A 284 8.03 -26.40 3.63
CA THR A 284 9.19 -27.26 3.39
C THR A 284 10.48 -26.64 3.95
N ASP A 285 11.29 -27.43 4.67
CA ASP A 285 12.43 -27.00 5.50
C ASP A 285 13.42 -26.03 4.84
N ARG A 286 13.52 -26.05 3.51
CA ARG A 286 14.41 -25.18 2.73
C ARG A 286 14.05 -23.69 2.82
N PHE A 287 12.78 -23.35 3.00
CA PHE A 287 12.32 -21.96 3.07
C PHE A 287 12.37 -21.41 4.51
N MET A 288 12.02 -22.25 5.48
CA MET A 288 11.98 -21.90 6.90
C MET A 288 13.35 -21.93 7.60
N ALA A 289 14.38 -22.47 6.95
CA ALA A 289 15.78 -22.39 7.38
C ALA A 289 16.45 -21.03 7.04
N GLY A 290 15.79 -20.17 6.25
CA GLY A 290 16.27 -18.82 5.96
C GLY A 290 16.23 -17.90 7.18
N VAL A 291 17.28 -17.08 7.35
CA VAL A 291 17.35 -16.06 8.41
C VAL A 291 16.15 -15.11 8.29
N GLY A 292 15.35 -14.96 9.36
CA GLY A 292 14.17 -14.08 9.40
C GLY A 292 12.80 -14.77 9.34
N CYS A 293 12.74 -16.06 8.94
CA CYS A 293 11.49 -16.83 8.88
C CYS A 293 10.95 -17.29 10.25
N THR A 294 11.73 -17.18 11.33
CA THR A 294 11.33 -17.63 12.67
C THR A 294 10.14 -16.84 13.22
N PHE A 295 10.01 -15.56 12.86
CA PHE A 295 8.93 -14.69 13.31
C PHE A 295 7.56 -15.08 12.73
N VAL A 296 7.51 -15.43 11.45
CA VAL A 296 6.24 -15.78 10.77
C VAL A 296 5.88 -17.26 10.89
N ARG A 297 6.78 -18.09 11.43
CA ARG A 297 6.54 -19.54 11.61
C ARG A 297 5.29 -19.84 12.43
N PRO A 298 5.02 -19.19 13.59
CA PRO A 298 3.81 -19.45 14.35
C PRO A 298 2.55 -19.03 13.58
N MET A 299 2.58 -17.85 12.93
CA MET A 299 1.47 -17.35 12.11
C MET A 299 1.14 -18.31 10.96
N LEU A 300 2.18 -18.80 10.26
CA LEU A 300 2.04 -19.76 9.17
C LEU A 300 1.43 -21.08 9.67
N ALA A 301 1.92 -21.60 10.79
CA ALA A 301 1.40 -22.85 11.38
C ALA A 301 -0.09 -22.71 11.76
N GLU A 302 -0.47 -21.59 12.37
CA GLU A 302 -1.86 -21.32 12.75
C GLU A 302 -2.76 -21.17 11.51
N LEU A 303 -2.32 -20.43 10.49
CA LEU A 303 -3.06 -20.28 9.23
C LEU A 303 -3.27 -21.62 8.52
N LEU A 304 -2.22 -22.44 8.43
CA LEU A 304 -2.32 -23.77 7.84
C LEU A 304 -3.27 -24.67 8.63
N GLU A 305 -3.26 -24.59 9.96
CA GLU A 305 -4.16 -25.38 10.79
C GLU A 305 -5.63 -24.94 10.65
N LYS A 306 -5.88 -23.62 10.63
CA LYS A 306 -7.20 -23.05 10.32
C LYS A 306 -7.68 -23.55 8.96
N LEU A 307 -6.86 -23.46 7.91
CA LEU A 307 -7.21 -23.95 6.57
C LEU A 307 -7.54 -25.45 6.55
N ARG A 308 -6.85 -26.28 7.34
CA ARG A 308 -7.16 -27.72 7.46
C ARG A 308 -8.45 -27.99 8.22
N THR A 309 -8.71 -27.21 9.26
CA THR A 309 -9.94 -27.33 10.07
C THR A 309 -11.16 -26.99 9.25
N GLU A 310 -11.06 -25.95 8.42
CA GLU A 310 -12.10 -25.51 7.49
C GLU A 310 -12.23 -26.37 6.23
N GLY A 311 -11.40 -27.42 6.08
CA GLY A 311 -11.43 -28.30 4.91
C GLY A 311 -10.89 -27.68 3.61
N LEU A 312 -10.25 -26.50 3.70
CA LEU A 312 -9.67 -25.76 2.57
C LEU A 312 -8.25 -26.24 2.21
N LEU A 313 -7.64 -27.06 3.07
CA LEU A 313 -6.36 -27.71 2.83
C LEU A 313 -6.39 -29.16 3.32
N ALA A 314 -5.77 -30.08 2.58
CA ALA A 314 -5.66 -31.47 2.99
C ALA A 314 -4.89 -31.60 4.32
N ARG A 315 -5.35 -32.51 5.20
CA ARG A 315 -4.64 -32.83 6.44
C ARG A 315 -3.30 -33.48 6.10
N ARG A 316 -2.23 -33.14 6.84
CA ARG A 316 -0.92 -33.81 6.72
C ARG A 316 -1.14 -35.31 6.96
N GLN A 317 -0.73 -36.13 6.00
CA GLN A 317 -0.59 -37.58 6.15
C GLN A 317 0.69 -37.90 6.92
#